data_AF-A0A4U7DC52-F1
#
_entry.id   AF-A0A4U7DC52-F1
#
_cell.length_a   1.000
_cell.length_b   1.000
_cell.length_c   1.000
_cell.angle_alpha   90.00
_cell.angle_beta   90.00
_cell.angle_gamma   90.00
#
_symmetry.space_group_name_H-M   'P 1'
#
loop_
_entity.id
_entity.type
_entity.pdbx_description
1 polymer ?
#
loop_
_entity_poly.entity_id
_entity_poly.type
_entity_poly.pdbx_seq_one_letter_code
_entity_poly.pdbx_strand_id
1 'polypeptide(L)'
;LSREIAEESRCRAAVGKRVGRLVYRHTSRPATTVYTIFDATLESEPAPNPSERILDYDWLKPTELLSTTLEPVERFIERSVAEPDGER
;
A
#
# COMPACT_ATOMS: atom_id res chain seq x y z
N LEU A 1 -2.26 -0.20 11.19
CA LEU A 1 -1.26 0.22 10.19
C LEU A 1 0.12 0.44 10.81
N SER A 2 0.30 1.33 11.81
CA SER A 2 1.62 1.54 12.42
C SER A 2 2.30 0.26 12.92
N ARG A 3 1.53 -0.66 13.55
CA ARG A 3 2.03 -1.99 13.94
C ARG A 3 2.53 -2.79 12.72
N GLU A 4 1.74 -2.86 11.64
CA GLU A 4 2.11 -3.62 10.44
C GLU A 4 3.38 -3.06 9.78
N ILE A 5 3.53 -1.73 9.68
CA ILE A 5 4.75 -1.12 9.12
C ILE A 5 5.99 -1.47 9.97
N ALA A 6 5.84 -1.50 11.29
CA ALA A 6 6.92 -1.89 12.20
C ALA A 6 7.27 -3.37 12.07
N GLU A 7 6.29 -4.25 11.83
CA GLU A 7 6.51 -5.69 11.71
C GLU A 7 7.04 -6.07 10.32
N GLU A 8 6.42 -5.59 9.25
CA GLU A 8 6.71 -5.96 7.85
C GLU A 8 7.93 -5.24 7.27
N SER A 9 8.06 -3.94 7.57
CA SER A 9 9.09 -3.06 7.01
C SER A 9 10.16 -2.65 8.03
N ARG A 10 10.10 -3.17 9.27
CA ARG A 10 11.04 -2.88 10.37
C ARG A 10 11.30 -1.39 10.59
N CYS A 11 10.29 -0.57 10.31
CA CYS A 11 10.38 0.87 10.30
C CYS A 11 9.24 1.48 11.12
N ARG A 12 9.49 2.64 11.73
CA ARG A 12 8.43 3.45 12.34
C ARG A 12 7.82 4.38 11.30
N ALA A 13 6.54 4.66 11.45
CA ALA A 13 5.85 5.58 10.56
C ALA A 13 4.81 6.41 11.30
N ALA A 14 4.76 7.69 10.93
CA ALA A 14 3.64 8.56 11.24
C ALA A 14 2.52 8.27 10.23
N VAL A 15 1.39 7.73 10.72
CA VAL A 15 0.21 7.45 9.90
C VAL A 15 -0.68 8.68 9.87
N GLY A 16 -0.94 9.19 8.66
CA GLY A 16 -1.74 10.38 8.41
C GLY A 16 -3.21 10.06 8.11
N LYS A 17 -3.82 10.88 7.26
CA LYS A 17 -5.24 10.78 6.91
C LYS A 17 -5.52 9.53 6.07
N ARG A 18 -6.75 9.02 6.17
CA ARG A 18 -7.27 8.04 5.22
C ARG A 18 -7.39 8.71 3.85
N VAL A 19 -6.74 8.15 2.85
CA VAL A 19 -6.79 8.63 1.45
C VAL A 19 -7.70 7.79 0.57
N GLY A 20 -8.11 6.60 1.03
CA GLY A 20 -9.05 5.82 0.24
C GLY A 20 -9.40 4.45 0.80
N ARG A 21 -10.05 3.67 -0.07
CA ARG A 21 -10.46 2.29 0.18
C ARG A 21 -10.42 1.51 -1.13
N LEU A 22 -9.98 0.26 -1.08
CA LEU A 22 -10.11 -0.68 -2.19
C LEU A 22 -10.67 -2.02 -1.73
N VAL A 23 -11.25 -2.76 -2.66
CA VAL A 23 -11.83 -4.09 -2.41
C VAL A 23 -11.13 -5.08 -3.31
N TYR A 24 -10.63 -6.17 -2.74
CA TYR A 24 -10.01 -7.26 -3.46
C TYR A 24 -10.83 -8.53 -3.28
N ARG A 25 -11.34 -9.07 -4.38
CA ARG A 25 -11.95 -10.40 -4.43
C ARG A 25 -10.85 -11.41 -4.72
N HIS A 26 -10.64 -12.35 -3.79
CA HIS A 26 -9.59 -13.36 -3.92
C HIS A 26 -9.93 -14.31 -5.08
N THR A 27 -8.92 -14.66 -5.88
CA THR A 27 -9.06 -15.64 -6.98
C THR A 27 -8.83 -17.07 -6.50
N SER A 28 -8.07 -17.24 -5.41
CA SER A 28 -7.71 -18.55 -4.85
C SER A 28 -8.76 -19.13 -3.89
N ARG A 29 -9.71 -18.31 -3.42
CA ARG A 29 -10.73 -18.72 -2.45
C ARG A 29 -11.96 -17.78 -2.51
N PRO A 30 -13.16 -18.23 -2.11
CA PRO A 30 -14.36 -17.40 -2.11
C PRO A 30 -14.36 -16.41 -0.93
N ALA A 31 -13.46 -15.43 -0.98
CA ALA A 31 -13.32 -14.40 0.05
C ALA A 31 -13.11 -13.02 -0.57
N THR A 32 -13.43 -11.98 0.21
CA THR A 32 -13.21 -10.59 -0.17
C THR A 32 -12.52 -9.87 0.99
N THR A 33 -11.46 -9.13 0.67
CA THR A 33 -10.78 -8.25 1.63
C THR A 33 -11.07 -6.80 1.27
N VAL A 34 -11.37 -5.99 2.29
CA VAL A 34 -11.51 -4.54 2.15
C VAL A 34 -10.28 -3.90 2.78
N TYR A 35 -9.55 -3.13 1.99
CA TYR A 35 -8.36 -2.40 2.42
C TYR A 35 -8.71 -0.92 2.61
N THR A 36 -8.23 -0.34 3.70
CA THR A 36 -8.27 1.10 3.92
C THR A 36 -6.87 1.66 3.67
N ILE A 37 -6.77 2.69 2.84
CA ILE A 37 -5.49 3.28 2.43
C ILE A 37 -5.30 4.58 3.19
N PHE A 38 -4.10 4.77 3.74
CA PHE A 38 -3.71 5.94 4.50
C PHE A 38 -2.46 6.55 3.88
N ASP A 39 -2.35 7.87 3.99
CA ASP A 39 -1.07 8.54 3.86
C ASP A 39 -0.18 8.18 5.05
N ALA A 40 1.11 8.02 4.83
CA ALA A 40 2.07 7.67 5.88
C ALA A 40 3.47 8.17 5.52
N THR A 41 4.19 8.65 6.53
CA THR A 41 5.59 9.06 6.42
C THR A 41 6.46 8.10 7.21
N LEU A 42 7.42 7.45 6.55
CA LEU A 42 8.41 6.62 7.22
C LEU A 42 9.42 7.50 7.97
N GLU A 43 9.77 7.10 9.18
CA GLU A 43 10.73 7.83 10.04
C GLU A 43 12.18 7.39 9.80
N SER A 44 12.38 6.29 9.06
CA SER A 44 13.68 5.76 8.66
C SER A 44 13.59 4.96 7.38
N GLU A 45 14.74 4.57 6.82
CA GLU A 45 14.79 3.61 5.72
C GLU A 45 14.16 2.27 6.16
N PRO A 46 13.23 1.69 5.38
CA PRO A 46 12.66 0.38 5.70
C PRO A 46 13.64 -0.75 5.43
N ALA A 47 13.36 -1.91 6.02
CA ALA A 47 14.05 -3.15 5.71
C ALA A 47 13.03 -4.29 5.65
N PRO A 48 13.13 -5.22 4.68
CA PRO A 48 12.18 -6.31 4.57
C PRO A 48 12.27 -7.21 5.80
N ASN A 49 11.14 -7.74 6.24
CA ASN A 49 11.09 -8.74 7.30
C ASN A 49 10.70 -10.13 6.77
N PRO A 50 11.66 -11.05 6.54
CA PRO A 50 11.36 -12.40 6.08
C PRO A 50 10.50 -13.22 7.05
N SER A 51 10.49 -12.91 8.35
CA SER A 51 9.60 -13.61 9.31
C SER A 51 8.12 -13.32 9.05
N GLU A 52 7.81 -12.14 8.51
CA GLU A 52 6.48 -11.73 8.05
C GLU A 52 6.27 -12.03 6.55
N ARG A 53 7.19 -12.80 5.93
CA ARG A 53 7.17 -13.17 4.50
C ARG A 53 7.35 -11.99 3.55
N ILE A 54 7.95 -10.90 4.01
CA ILE A 54 8.40 -9.79 3.16
C ILE A 54 9.83 -10.07 2.73
N LEU A 55 10.04 -10.18 1.42
CA LEU A 55 11.33 -10.56 0.83
C LEU A 55 12.14 -9.36 0.35
N ASP A 56 11.47 -8.31 -0.08
CA ASP A 56 12.09 -7.13 -0.68
C ASP A 56 11.17 -5.91 -0.58
N TYR A 57 11.69 -4.71 -0.86
CA TYR A 57 10.92 -3.48 -1.02
C TYR A 57 11.53 -2.58 -2.09
N ASP A 58 10.70 -1.75 -2.71
CA ASP A 58 11.17 -0.71 -3.63
C ASP A 58 10.22 0.50 -3.62
N TRP A 59 10.76 1.66 -3.98
CA TRP A 59 10.02 2.91 -4.16
C TRP A 59 9.73 3.13 -5.64
N LEU A 60 8.51 2.78 -6.07
CA LEU A 60 8.10 2.87 -7.47
C LEU A 60 7.32 4.16 -7.75
N LYS A 61 7.52 4.74 -8.94
CA LYS A 61 6.59 5.75 -9.44
C LYS A 61 5.27 5.10 -9.85
N PRO A 62 4.15 5.85 -9.85
CA PRO A 62 2.87 5.37 -10.33
C PRO A 62 2.86 4.78 -11.75
N THR A 63 3.78 5.21 -12.61
CA THR A 63 3.93 4.73 -13.99
C THR A 63 4.88 3.52 -14.13
N GLU A 64 5.51 3.10 -13.05
CA GLU A 64 6.55 2.06 -13.01
C GLU A 64 6.10 0.85 -12.17
N LEU A 65 4.79 0.66 -12.00
CA LEU A 65 4.24 -0.48 -11.26
C LEU A 65 4.63 -1.80 -11.92
N LEU A 66 4.89 -2.81 -11.08
CA LEU A 66 5.22 -4.16 -11.55
C LEU A 66 3.99 -4.81 -12.19
N SER A 67 4.20 -5.63 -13.22
CA SER A 67 3.11 -6.38 -13.89
C SER A 67 2.40 -7.40 -12.99
N THR A 68 2.97 -7.67 -11.82
CA THR A 68 2.40 -8.55 -10.78
C THR A 68 1.59 -7.78 -9.74
N THR A 69 1.49 -6.45 -9.85
CA THR A 69 0.66 -5.63 -8.97
C THR A 69 -0.80 -6.04 -9.11
N LEU A 70 -1.53 -6.09 -8.00
CA LEU A 70 -2.94 -6.46 -8.04
C LEU A 70 -3.76 -5.36 -8.74
N GLU A 71 -4.61 -5.72 -9.70
CA GLU A 71 -5.43 -4.78 -10.48
C GLU A 71 -6.16 -3.72 -9.61
N PRO A 72 -6.78 -4.05 -8.46
CA PRO A 72 -7.44 -3.02 -7.65
C PRO A 72 -6.49 -1.98 -7.05
N VAL A 73 -5.22 -2.33 -6.84
CA VAL A 73 -4.16 -1.43 -6.37
C VAL A 73 -3.72 -0.52 -7.51
N GLU A 74 -3.44 -1.07 -8.70
CA GLU A 74 -3.11 -0.29 -9.89
C GLU A 74 -4.19 0.75 -10.18
N ARG A 75 -5.45 0.32 -10.24
CA ARG A 75 -6.61 1.21 -10.45
C ARG A 75 -6.74 2.30 -9.38
N PHE A 76 -6.37 1.99 -8.13
CA PHE A 76 -6.39 2.99 -7.06
C PHE A 76 -5.31 4.04 -7.26
N ILE A 77 -4.10 3.62 -7.62
CA ILE A 77 -2.97 4.51 -7.90
C ILE A 77 -3.26 5.39 -9.12
N GLU A 78 -3.75 4.81 -10.23
CA GLU A 78 -4.15 5.55 -11.44
C GLU A 78 -5.12 6.69 -11.12
N ARG A 79 -6.17 6.41 -10.34
CA ARG A 79 -7.16 7.44 -9.93
C ARG A 79 -6.55 8.50 -9.02
N SER A 80 -5.68 8.10 -8.10
CA SER A 80 -5.06 9.00 -7.12
C SER A 80 -4.09 9.98 -7.79
N VAL A 81 -3.49 9.61 -8.92
CA VAL A 81 -2.62 10.50 -9.71
C VAL A 81 -3.40 11.35 -10.70
N ALA A 82 -4.54 10.85 -11.20
CA ALA A 82 -5.41 11.60 -12.10
C ALA A 82 -6.20 12.71 -11.41
N GLU A 83 -6.38 12.65 -10.09
CA GLU A 83 -6.99 13.69 -9.27
C GLU A 83 -5.92 14.44 -8.45
N PRO A 84 -5.20 15.42 -9.01
CA PRO A 84 -4.35 16.30 -8.22
C PRO A 84 -5.24 17.20 -7.36
N ASP A 85 -5.19 17.02 -6.03
CA ASP A 85 -5.83 17.86 -5.00
C ASP A 85 -7.10 18.61 -5.43
N GLY A 86 -8.17 17.85 -5.69
CA GLY A 86 -9.53 18.38 -5.66
C GLY A 86 -10.00 18.44 -4.21
N GLU A 87 -9.81 19.61 -3.57
CA GLU A 87 -10.40 20.00 -2.29
C GLU A 87 -11.81 19.43 -2.07
N ARG A 88 -12.01 18.63 -1.01
CA ARG A 88 -13.32 18.36 -0.40
C ARG A 88 -13.21 17.77 1.01
#